data_AF-A0A7X2MTR8-F1
#
_entry.id   AF-A0A7X2MTR8-F1
#
_cell.length_a   1.000
_cell.length_b   1.000
_cell.length_c   1.000
_cell.angle_alpha   90.00
_cell.angle_beta   90.00
_cell.angle_gamma   90.00
#
_symmetry.space_group_name_H-M   'P 1'
#
loop_
_entity.id
_entity.type
_entity.pdbx_description
1 polymer ?
#
loop_
_entity_poly.entity_id
_entity_poly.type
_entity_poly.pdbx_seq_one_letter_code
_entity_poly.pdbx_strand_id
1 'polypeptide(L)'
;DLKAKFGGFQGRTLQDGDQLPLGKPTRTFDRKVGVRQLLWGNRIRALPGPEYHEFSREAQQAFWRTAWKLSPQSNRMGYRLEGRKLERESPRELLSHGVMPGVIQVPPNGQPIVLMADAQTTGGYP
;
A
#
# COMPACT_ATOMS: atom_id res chain seq x y z
N ASP A 1 -7.52 -12.32 6.29
CA ASP A 1 -7.96 -10.93 6.41
C ASP A 1 -8.25 -10.63 7.87
N LEU A 2 -7.51 -9.69 8.47
CA LEU A 2 -7.67 -9.34 9.88
C LEU A 2 -8.90 -8.45 10.14
N LYS A 3 -9.29 -7.63 9.16
CA LYS A 3 -10.41 -6.70 9.29
C LYS A 3 -11.74 -7.46 9.22
N ALA A 4 -11.84 -8.36 8.24
CA ALA A 4 -13.02 -9.19 8.04
C ALA A 4 -12.97 -10.52 8.82
N LYS A 5 -11.89 -10.78 9.58
CA LYS A 5 -11.70 -11.94 10.44
C LYS A 5 -11.88 -13.30 9.73
N PHE A 6 -11.32 -13.45 8.54
CA PHE A 6 -11.42 -14.71 7.78
C PHE A 6 -10.07 -15.19 7.24
N GLY A 7 -9.95 -16.50 7.03
CA GLY A 7 -8.76 -17.15 6.46
C GLY A 7 -7.56 -17.21 7.42
N GLY A 8 -6.48 -17.84 6.97
CA GLY A 8 -5.30 -18.09 7.81
C GLY A 8 -5.64 -18.97 9.03
N PHE A 9 -5.02 -18.69 10.17
CA PHE A 9 -5.33 -19.38 11.42
C PHE A 9 -6.44 -18.63 12.17
N GLN A 10 -7.66 -19.18 12.13
CA GLN A 10 -8.84 -18.64 12.82
C GLN A 10 -9.19 -17.16 12.50
N GLY A 11 -8.71 -16.60 11.39
CA GLY A 11 -9.03 -15.21 11.01
C GLY A 11 -8.37 -14.13 11.87
N ARG A 12 -7.32 -14.45 12.64
CA ARG A 12 -6.65 -13.52 13.56
C ARG A 12 -5.12 -13.60 13.48
N THR A 13 -4.45 -12.67 14.16
CA THR A 13 -3.01 -12.80 14.42
C THR A 13 -2.75 -14.00 15.32
N LEU A 14 -1.59 -14.63 15.14
CA LEU A 14 -1.13 -15.69 16.03
C LEU A 14 -0.94 -15.14 17.45
N GLN A 15 -1.14 -16.02 18.41
CA GLN A 15 -1.03 -15.77 19.85
C GLN A 15 -0.20 -16.87 20.50
N ASP A 16 0.37 -16.56 21.66
CA ASP A 16 1.11 -17.54 22.45
C ASP A 16 0.24 -18.77 22.74
N GLY A 17 0.81 -19.95 22.51
CA GLY A 17 0.11 -21.23 22.65
C GLY A 17 -0.60 -21.74 21.39
N ASP A 18 -0.69 -20.94 20.33
CA ASP A 18 -1.22 -21.43 19.05
C ASP A 18 -0.35 -22.56 18.47
N GLN A 19 -0.99 -23.61 17.97
CA GLN A 19 -0.33 -24.72 17.28
C GLN A 19 -0.81 -24.78 15.82
N LEU A 20 0.12 -24.62 14.88
CA LEU A 20 -0.18 -24.61 13.45
C LEU A 20 0.06 -26.00 12.84
N PRO A 21 -0.98 -26.68 12.31
CA PRO A 21 -0.81 -27.98 11.68
C PRO A 21 -0.02 -27.84 10.38
N LEU A 22 0.95 -28.74 10.17
CA LEU A 22 1.66 -28.87 8.91
C LEU A 22 0.91 -29.81 7.95
N GLY A 23 0.98 -29.51 6.65
CA GLY A 23 0.52 -30.43 5.61
C GLY A 23 1.45 -31.62 5.44
N LYS A 24 0.94 -32.72 4.88
CA LYS A 24 1.77 -33.86 4.47
C LYS A 24 2.60 -33.47 3.24
N PRO A 25 3.93 -33.63 3.24
CA PRO A 25 4.75 -33.37 2.07
C PRO A 25 4.27 -34.23 0.89
N THR A 26 4.02 -33.60 -0.26
CA THR A 26 3.68 -34.30 -1.51
C THR A 26 4.91 -34.59 -2.38
N ARG A 27 6.05 -33.97 -2.04
CA ARG A 27 7.33 -34.12 -2.74
C ARG A 27 8.46 -34.08 -1.73
N THR A 28 9.47 -34.91 -1.96
CA THR A 28 10.75 -34.90 -1.25
C THR A 28 11.82 -34.36 -2.18
N PHE A 29 12.64 -33.44 -1.67
CA PHE A 29 13.77 -32.89 -2.40
C PHE A 29 15.04 -33.59 -1.91
N ASP A 30 15.84 -34.13 -2.83
CA ASP A 30 17.07 -34.89 -2.57
C ASP A 30 18.33 -34.01 -2.67
N ARG A 31 18.20 -32.78 -3.18
CA ARG A 31 19.30 -31.82 -3.35
C ARG A 31 18.97 -30.47 -2.73
N LYS A 32 19.98 -29.83 -2.15
CA LYS A 32 19.88 -28.44 -1.68
C LYS A 32 20.06 -27.51 -2.87
N VAL A 33 19.14 -26.56 -3.02
CA VAL A 33 19.21 -25.50 -4.05
C VAL A 33 19.31 -24.15 -3.34
N GLY A 34 20.34 -23.38 -3.68
CA GLY A 34 20.46 -22.00 -3.23
C GLY A 34 19.53 -21.08 -4.04
N VAL A 35 18.89 -20.14 -3.37
CA VAL A 35 18.08 -19.09 -4.01
C VAL A 35 18.63 -17.72 -3.65
N ARG A 36 18.70 -16.82 -4.63
CA ARG A 36 19.15 -15.45 -4.40
C ARG A 36 17.96 -14.58 -3.97
N GLN A 37 18.11 -13.88 -2.86
CA GLN A 37 17.11 -12.91 -2.43
C GLN A 37 17.18 -11.63 -3.28
N LEU A 38 16.02 -11.00 -3.46
CA LEU A 38 15.95 -9.67 -4.06
C LEU A 38 16.42 -8.62 -3.05
N LEU A 39 17.13 -7.61 -3.54
CA LEU A 39 17.51 -6.46 -2.73
C LEU A 39 16.33 -5.49 -2.60
N TRP A 40 16.19 -4.89 -1.42
CA TRP A 40 15.24 -3.81 -1.18
C TRP A 40 15.93 -2.45 -1.16
N GLY A 41 15.15 -1.40 -1.42
CA GLY A 41 15.63 -0.02 -1.38
C GLY A 41 14.48 0.95 -1.13
N ASN A 42 14.80 2.22 -0.98
CA ASN A 42 13.84 3.30 -0.75
C ASN A 42 13.34 3.97 -2.04
N ARG A 43 13.74 3.46 -3.22
CA ARG A 43 13.32 3.97 -4.52
C ARG A 43 12.25 3.07 -5.11
N ILE A 44 11.04 3.61 -5.24
CA ILE A 44 9.88 2.92 -5.80
C ILE A 44 9.50 3.65 -7.08
N ARG A 45 9.32 2.89 -8.18
CA ARG A 45 8.82 3.45 -9.44
C ARG A 45 7.30 3.55 -9.36
N ALA A 46 6.77 4.68 -9.78
CA ALA A 46 5.33 4.91 -9.87
C ALA A 46 4.99 5.47 -11.26
N LEU A 47 3.72 5.39 -11.65
CA LEU A 47 3.19 5.97 -12.87
C LEU A 47 2.21 7.11 -12.49
N PRO A 48 2.17 8.22 -13.26
CA PRO A 48 1.13 9.23 -13.10
C PRO A 48 -0.27 8.60 -13.20
N GLY A 49 -1.12 8.91 -12.24
CA GLY A 49 -2.52 8.48 -12.21
C GLY A 49 -3.45 9.37 -13.04
N PRO A 50 -4.74 9.02 -13.12
CA PRO A 50 -5.72 9.78 -13.93
C PRO A 50 -5.85 11.24 -13.48
N GLU A 51 -5.84 11.49 -12.18
CA GLU A 51 -6.01 12.82 -11.56
C GLU A 51 -4.69 13.60 -11.44
N TYR A 52 -3.57 13.08 -11.97
CA TYR A 52 -2.25 13.72 -11.82
C TYR A 52 -2.22 15.19 -12.30
N HIS A 53 -2.98 15.48 -13.37
CA HIS A 53 -3.09 16.80 -13.97
C HIS A 53 -3.91 17.81 -13.13
N GLU A 54 -4.60 17.37 -12.07
CA GLU A 54 -5.36 18.25 -11.16
C GLU A 54 -4.47 18.90 -10.08
N PHE A 55 -3.24 18.43 -9.94
CA PHE A 55 -2.26 18.97 -9.00
C PHE A 55 -1.43 20.07 -9.66
N SER A 56 -1.06 21.09 -8.87
CA SER A 56 -0.19 22.17 -9.36
C SER A 56 1.15 21.64 -9.86
N ARG A 57 1.81 22.38 -10.76
CA ARG A 57 3.13 21.98 -11.27
C ARG A 57 4.14 21.79 -10.14
N GLU A 58 4.05 22.60 -9.09
CA GLU A 58 4.89 22.51 -7.90
C GLU A 58 4.63 21.22 -7.12
N ALA A 59 3.36 20.83 -6.96
CA ALA A 59 2.98 19.57 -6.31
C ALA A 59 3.43 18.35 -7.12
N GLN A 60 3.23 18.38 -8.45
CA GLN A 60 3.71 17.35 -9.37
C GLN A 60 5.23 17.15 -9.27
N GLN A 61 6.01 18.25 -9.22
CA GLN A 61 7.46 18.18 -9.04
C GLN A 61 7.85 17.70 -7.64
N ALA A 62 7.16 18.18 -6.60
CA ALA A 62 7.41 17.79 -5.23
C ALA A 62 7.26 16.29 -5.04
N PHE A 63 6.21 15.69 -5.63
CA PHE A 63 5.97 14.25 -5.54
C PHE A 63 7.17 13.40 -5.96
N TRP A 64 7.86 13.78 -7.04
CA TRP A 64 9.01 13.04 -7.56
C TRP A 64 10.36 13.44 -6.96
N ARG A 65 10.51 14.70 -6.56
CA ARG A 65 11.82 15.27 -6.14
C ARG A 65 12.00 15.33 -4.63
N THR A 66 10.94 15.17 -3.85
CA THR A 66 11.01 15.15 -2.39
C THR A 66 10.89 13.73 -1.86
N ALA A 67 11.60 13.45 -0.76
CA ALA A 67 11.47 12.19 -0.06
C ALA A 67 10.20 12.21 0.80
N TRP A 68 9.51 11.07 0.83
CA TRP A 68 8.32 10.86 1.65
C TRP A 68 8.67 10.02 2.88
N LYS A 69 8.28 10.49 4.06
CA LYS A 69 8.47 9.76 5.30
C LYS A 69 7.27 8.85 5.54
N LEU A 70 7.50 7.59 5.88
CA LEU A 70 6.42 6.68 6.26
C LEU A 70 5.90 7.04 7.65
N SER A 71 4.59 7.27 7.77
CA SER A 71 3.92 7.60 9.02
C SER A 71 3.71 6.37 9.90
N PRO A 72 3.77 6.49 11.25
CA PRO A 72 3.46 5.40 12.18
C PRO A 72 2.00 4.92 12.10
N GLN A 73 1.10 5.68 11.46
CA GLN A 73 -0.29 5.26 11.22
C GLN A 73 -0.45 4.29 10.03
N SER A 74 0.65 3.86 9.41
CA SER A 74 0.66 2.95 8.27
C SER A 74 0.41 1.50 8.71
N ASN A 75 -0.39 0.77 7.95
CA ASN A 75 -0.70 -0.63 8.22
C ASN A 75 -0.94 -1.42 6.92
N ARG A 76 -1.46 -2.65 7.03
CA ARG A 76 -1.74 -3.52 5.88
C ARG A 76 -2.77 -2.98 4.89
N MET A 77 -3.60 -2.01 5.29
CA MET A 77 -4.58 -1.37 4.41
C MET A 77 -3.95 -0.24 3.58
N GLY A 78 -3.07 0.55 4.18
CA GLY A 78 -2.48 1.69 3.49
C GLY A 78 -1.30 2.30 4.23
N TYR A 79 -0.35 2.80 3.45
CA TYR A 79 0.83 3.51 3.93
C TYR A 79 0.60 5.00 3.82
N ARG A 80 0.60 5.68 4.96
CA ARG A 80 0.42 7.13 5.04
C ARG A 80 1.79 7.78 4.93
N LEU A 81 1.92 8.73 4.02
CA LEU A 81 3.16 9.43 3.75
C LEU A 81 3.10 10.84 4.34
N GLU A 82 4.15 11.20 5.08
CA GLU A 82 4.37 12.52 5.65
C GLU A 82 5.40 13.27 4.79
N GLY A 83 5.06 14.49 4.39
CA GLY A 83 5.94 15.33 3.59
C GLY A 83 5.32 16.67 3.20
N ARG A 84 5.83 17.25 2.11
CA ARG A 84 5.29 18.49 1.55
C ARG A 84 3.84 18.27 1.12
N LYS A 85 2.94 19.16 1.56
CA LYS A 85 1.54 19.12 1.16
C LYS A 85 1.43 19.26 -0.37
N LEU A 86 0.70 18.35 -1.00
CA LEU A 86 0.37 18.44 -2.42
C LEU A 86 -0.89 19.28 -2.59
N GLU A 87 -0.75 20.39 -3.33
CA GLU A 87 -1.84 21.31 -3.60
C GLU A 87 -2.57 20.91 -4.90
N ARG A 88 -3.89 20.89 -4.82
CA ARG A 88 -4.78 20.67 -5.97
C ARG A 88 -5.25 22.02 -6.49
N GLU A 89 -5.31 22.15 -7.80
CA GLU A 89 -5.86 23.34 -8.47
C GLU A 89 -7.40 23.28 -8.51
N SER A 90 -7.99 22.08 -8.48
CA SER A 90 -9.44 21.87 -8.46
C SER A 90 -9.90 21.14 -7.19
N PRO A 91 -10.75 21.74 -6.35
CA PRO A 91 -11.37 21.07 -5.23
C PRO A 91 -12.64 20.33 -5.69
N ARG A 92 -12.50 19.34 -6.58
CA ARG A 92 -13.62 18.45 -6.93
C ARG A 92 -13.62 17.19 -6.07
N GLU A 93 -14.81 16.83 -5.58
CA GLU A 93 -15.06 15.51 -5.01
C GLU A 93 -15.19 14.49 -6.14
N LEU A 94 -14.55 13.34 -6.00
CA LEU A 94 -14.70 12.24 -6.95
C LEU A 94 -15.85 11.35 -6.50
N LEU A 95 -16.62 10.87 -7.47
CA LEU A 95 -17.51 9.74 -7.23
C LEU A 95 -16.69 8.54 -6.73
N SER A 96 -17.33 7.58 -6.10
CA SER A 96 -16.63 6.36 -5.71
C SER A 96 -16.26 5.56 -6.95
N HIS A 97 -14.97 5.21 -7.07
CA HIS A 97 -14.43 4.40 -8.16
C HIS A 97 -13.67 3.19 -7.60
N GLY A 98 -13.48 2.17 -8.43
CA GLY A 98 -12.67 1.01 -8.08
C GLY A 98 -11.21 1.38 -7.90
N VAL A 99 -10.56 0.84 -6.86
CA VAL A 99 -9.14 1.05 -6.57
C VAL A 99 -8.41 -0.28 -6.40
N MET A 100 -7.08 -0.26 -6.53
CA MET A 100 -6.22 -1.43 -6.41
C MET A 100 -4.98 -1.13 -5.56
N PRO A 101 -4.33 -2.16 -4.98
CA PRO A 101 -3.04 -1.99 -4.31
C PRO A 101 -2.01 -1.29 -5.21
N GLY A 102 -1.30 -0.32 -4.65
CA GLY A 102 -0.33 0.52 -5.36
C GLY A 102 -0.87 1.88 -5.81
N VAL A 103 -2.19 2.06 -5.86
CA VAL A 103 -2.79 3.39 -6.10
C VAL A 103 -2.41 4.33 -4.94
N ILE A 104 -2.06 5.57 -5.27
CA ILE A 104 -1.68 6.60 -4.30
C ILE A 104 -2.79 7.64 -4.30
N GLN A 105 -3.52 7.73 -3.20
CA GLN A 105 -4.59 8.70 -3.02
C GLN A 105 -4.10 9.89 -2.21
N VAL A 106 -4.58 11.10 -2.54
CA VAL A 106 -4.24 12.34 -1.85
C VAL A 106 -5.53 12.98 -1.33
N PRO A 107 -5.86 12.77 -0.03
CA PRO A 107 -7.01 13.42 0.61
C PRO A 107 -6.84 14.95 0.70
N PRO A 108 -7.86 15.70 1.16
CA PRO A 108 -7.81 17.17 1.29
C PRO A 108 -6.68 17.73 2.16
N ASN A 109 -6.11 16.91 3.06
CA ASN A 109 -4.94 17.28 3.85
C ASN A 109 -3.64 17.34 3.02
N GLY A 110 -3.67 16.87 1.77
CA GLY A 110 -2.55 16.87 0.82
C GLY A 110 -1.43 15.88 1.16
N GLN A 111 -1.68 14.92 2.07
CA GLN A 111 -0.71 13.90 2.47
C GLN A 111 -1.05 12.57 1.78
N PRO A 112 -0.15 12.01 0.94
CA PRO A 112 -0.46 10.82 0.16
C PRO A 112 -0.68 9.56 1.01
N ILE A 113 -1.53 8.66 0.52
CA ILE A 113 -1.80 7.34 1.08
C ILE A 113 -1.63 6.30 -0.02
N VAL A 114 -0.63 5.42 0.10
CA VAL A 114 -0.43 4.28 -0.81
C VAL A 114 -1.33 3.14 -0.35
N LEU A 115 -2.24 2.69 -1.22
CA LEU A 115 -3.13 1.57 -0.93
C LEU A 115 -2.37 0.24 -0.97
N MET A 116 -2.59 -0.60 0.04
CA MET A 116 -1.90 -1.89 0.21
C MET A 116 -2.87 -3.07 0.06
N ALA A 117 -2.40 -4.29 0.32
CA ALA A 117 -3.15 -5.52 0.02
C ALA A 117 -4.51 -5.64 0.72
N ASP A 118 -4.67 -5.03 1.90
CA ASP A 118 -5.93 -5.07 2.67
C ASP A 118 -6.75 -3.77 2.50
N ALA A 119 -6.44 -2.94 1.49
CA ALA A 119 -7.14 -1.68 1.23
C ALA A 119 -8.63 -1.88 0.88
N GLN A 120 -9.42 -0.81 0.98
CA GLN A 120 -10.77 -0.80 0.42
C GLN A 120 -10.75 -1.04 -1.09
N THR A 121 -11.83 -1.62 -1.62
CA THR A 121 -12.00 -1.88 -3.07
C THR A 121 -12.53 -0.67 -3.83
N THR A 122 -13.11 0.31 -3.13
CA THR A 122 -13.64 1.55 -3.69
C THR A 122 -13.10 2.77 -2.95
N GLY A 123 -12.86 3.88 -3.65
CA GLY A 123 -12.39 5.12 -3.05
C GLY A 123 -12.85 6.35 -3.83
N GLY A 124 -12.82 7.52 -3.18
CA GLY A 124 -13.26 8.81 -3.74
C GLY A 124 -12.23 9.92 -3.60
N TYR A 125 -10.96 9.57 -3.41
CA TYR A 125 -9.86 10.53 -3.35
C TYR A 125 -9.04 10.46 -4.66
N PRO A 126 -8.62 11.64 -5.18
CA PRO A 126 -7.74 11.74 -6.34
C PRO A 126 -6.34 11.18 -6.04
#